data_AF-A0A962V2Z8-F1
#
_entry.id   AF-A0A962V2Z8-F1
#
_cell.length_a   1.000
_cell.length_b   1.000
_cell.length_c   1.000
_cell.angle_alpha   90.00
_cell.angle_beta   90.00
_cell.angle_gamma   90.00
#
_symmetry.space_group_name_H-M   'P 1'
#
loop_
_entity.id
_entity.type
_entity.pdbx_description
1 polymer ?
#
loop_
_entity_poly.entity_id
_entity_poly.type
_entity_poly.pdbx_seq_one_letter_code
_entity_poly.pdbx_strand_id
1 'polypeptide(L)'
;ENIPIVPLYFAAERPVVARDGALIMVDDERMPLAPGEQPMHKSVRFRTLGCYPLTGAVESTADTLHAIIQEMLLATTSERQGRVIDNDSSGSMEKKKQEGYF
;
A
#
# COMPACT_ATOMS: atom_id res chain seq x y z
N GLU A 1 -9.87 16.98 21.93
CA GLU A 1 -10.31 15.57 21.81
C GLU A 1 -9.20 14.79 21.11
N ASN A 2 -8.55 13.84 21.79
CA ASN A 2 -7.47 13.05 21.21
C ASN A 2 -8.09 11.85 20.51
N ILE A 3 -8.37 11.99 19.21
CA ILE A 3 -8.88 10.88 18.40
C ILE A 3 -7.69 9.94 18.14
N PRO A 4 -7.75 8.68 18.60
CA PRO A 4 -6.69 7.73 18.33
C PRO A 4 -6.60 7.45 16.83
N ILE A 5 -5.42 7.65 16.25
CA ILE A 5 -5.15 7.37 14.84
C ILE A 5 -4.59 5.95 14.72
N VAL A 6 -5.05 5.21 13.72
CA VAL A 6 -4.58 3.84 13.45
C VAL A 6 -3.07 3.85 13.12
N PRO A 7 -2.23 2.99 13.74
CA PRO A 7 -0.77 3.00 13.54
C PRO A 7 -0.29 2.82 12.10
N LEU A 8 -1.10 2.18 11.25
CA LEU A 8 -0.81 1.97 9.83
C LEU A 8 -0.74 3.27 9.02
N TYR A 9 -1.32 4.37 9.51
CA TYR A 9 -1.17 5.68 8.87
C TYR A 9 0.22 6.29 9.07
N PHE A 10 0.95 5.87 10.09
CA PHE A 10 2.32 6.31 10.36
C PHE A 10 3.33 5.41 9.67
N ALA A 11 4.40 6.02 9.17
CA ALA A 11 5.53 5.28 8.63
C ALA A 11 6.19 4.45 9.73
N ALA A 12 6.47 3.20 9.40
CA ALA A 12 7.27 2.31 10.24
C ALA A 12 7.93 1.26 9.33
N GLU A 13 9.05 0.71 9.79
CA GLU A 13 9.66 -0.44 9.13
C GLU A 13 8.72 -1.64 9.19
N ARG A 14 8.32 -2.11 8.02
CA ARG A 14 7.42 -3.26 7.87
C ARG A 14 7.97 -4.20 6.79
N PRO A 15 7.79 -5.51 6.95
CA PRO A 15 8.08 -6.46 5.88
C PRO A 15 7.10 -6.24 4.73
N VAL A 16 7.64 -6.02 3.53
CA VAL A 16 6.86 -5.82 2.30
C VAL A 16 7.42 -6.65 1.16
N VAL A 17 6.57 -6.99 0.20
CA VAL A 17 6.98 -7.53 -1.10
C VAL A 17 6.53 -6.59 -2.22
N ALA A 18 7.36 -6.48 -3.25
CA ALA A 18 7.00 -5.74 -4.46
C ALA A 18 6.26 -6.69 -5.42
N ARG A 19 4.97 -6.46 -5.62
CA ARG A 19 4.12 -7.26 -6.51
C ARG A 19 3.27 -6.32 -7.36
N ASP A 20 3.30 -6.50 -8.68
CA ASP A 20 2.57 -5.68 -9.66
C ASP A 20 2.78 -4.16 -9.50
N GLY A 21 4.00 -3.75 -9.11
CA GLY A 21 4.35 -2.35 -8.90
C GLY A 21 3.85 -1.74 -7.59
N ALA A 22 3.16 -2.51 -6.74
CA ALA A 22 2.76 -2.11 -5.40
C ALA A 22 3.64 -2.76 -4.33
N LEU A 23 3.84 -2.06 -3.21
CA LEU A 23 4.40 -2.67 -2.00
C LEU A 23 3.26 -3.24 -1.18
N ILE A 24 3.30 -4.54 -0.94
CA ILE A 24 2.28 -5.23 -0.15
C ILE A 24 2.92 -5.65 1.17
N MET A 25 2.32 -5.23 2.29
CA MET A 25 2.79 -5.63 3.62
C MET A 25 2.50 -7.11 3.86
N VAL A 26 3.49 -7.82 4.41
CA VAL A 26 3.37 -9.22 4.78
C VAL A 26 3.21 -9.28 6.29
N ASP A 27 1.97 -9.32 6.78
CA ASP A 27 1.67 -9.33 8.22
C ASP A 27 1.19 -10.69 8.75
N ASP A 28 0.70 -11.57 7.89
CA ASP A 28 0.23 -12.90 8.25
C ASP A 28 0.22 -13.92 7.09
N GLU A 29 -0.22 -15.14 7.41
CA GLU A 29 -0.24 -16.29 6.51
C GLU A 29 -1.31 -16.22 5.41
N ARG A 30 -2.23 -15.25 5.44
CA ARG A 30 -3.31 -15.13 4.43
C ARG A 30 -2.75 -14.70 3.07
N MET A 31 -1.52 -14.19 3.03
CA MET A 31 -0.83 -13.81 1.80
C MET A 31 0.35 -14.74 1.53
N PRO A 32 0.15 -15.86 0.80
CA PRO A 32 1.26 -16.69 0.37
C PRO A 32 2.18 -15.90 -0.58
N LEU A 33 3.48 -16.06 -0.37
CA LEU A 33 4.52 -15.52 -1.23
C LEU A 33 4.57 -16.30 -2.54
N ALA A 34 4.74 -15.60 -3.66
CA ALA A 34 4.98 -16.23 -4.95
C ALA A 34 6.43 -16.80 -4.99
N PRO A 35 6.71 -17.81 -5.83
CA PRO A 35 8.05 -18.35 -5.97
C PRO A 35 9.07 -17.26 -6.31
N GLY A 36 10.08 -17.07 -5.44
CA GLY A 36 11.13 -16.07 -5.61
C GLY A 36 10.86 -14.72 -4.94
N GLU A 37 9.67 -14.49 -4.37
CA GLU A 37 9.44 -13.30 -3.55
C GLU A 37 10.11 -13.46 -2.18
N GLN A 38 10.90 -12.45 -1.81
CA GLN A 38 11.50 -12.34 -0.48
C GLN A 38 11.01 -11.05 0.16
N PRO A 39 10.40 -11.11 1.37
CA PRO A 39 10.02 -9.91 2.11
C PRO A 39 11.25 -9.06 2.40
N MET A 40 11.16 -7.78 2.08
CA MET A 40 12.15 -6.77 2.42
C MET A 40 11.58 -5.80 3.45
N HIS A 41 12.42 -5.30 4.34
CA HIS A 41 11.99 -4.29 5.31
C HIS A 41 12.10 -2.92 4.67
N LYS A 42 10.97 -2.21 4.61
CA LYS A 42 10.90 -0.83 4.15
C LYS A 42 10.10 0.00 5.13
N SER A 43 10.51 1.26 5.32
CA SER A 43 9.69 2.23 6.03
C SER A 43 8.51 2.62 5.14
N VAL A 44 7.31 2.17 5.50
CA VAL A 44 6.10 2.38 4.70
C VAL A 44 4.93 2.83 5.55
N ARG A 45 3.98 3.54 4.95
CA ARG A 45 2.69 3.89 5.54
C ARG A 45 1.53 3.63 4.58
N PHE A 46 0.32 3.61 5.10
CA PHE A 46 -0.90 3.42 4.31
C PHE A 46 -1.68 4.73 4.24
N ARG A 47 -1.91 5.24 3.03
CA ARG A 47 -2.72 6.46 2.82
C ARG A 47 -4.22 6.17 2.87
N THR A 48 -4.60 4.96 2.48
CA THR A 48 -5.96 4.41 2.57
C THR A 48 -5.89 3.04 3.23
N LEU A 49 -6.94 2.65 3.95
CA LEU A 49 -7.06 1.32 4.55
C LEU A 49 -8.26 0.65 3.89
N GLY A 50 -7.99 -0.30 3.00
CA GLY A 50 -9.00 -1.11 2.33
C GLY A 50 -8.90 -2.58 2.73
N CYS A 51 -9.31 -3.48 1.84
CA CYS A 51 -9.13 -4.90 2.06
C CYS A 51 -7.65 -5.28 1.99
N TYR A 52 -7.17 -6.05 2.97
CA TYR A 52 -5.91 -6.78 2.88
C TYR A 52 -6.06 -7.96 1.92
N PRO A 53 -5.07 -8.31 1.08
CA PRO A 53 -3.75 -7.68 0.87
C PRO A 53 -3.73 -6.64 -0.27
N LEU A 54 -4.88 -6.09 -0.65
CA LEU A 54 -5.02 -5.22 -1.83
C LEU A 54 -4.72 -3.74 -1.57
N THR A 55 -4.32 -3.40 -0.34
CA THR A 55 -3.93 -2.04 0.01
C THR A 55 -2.42 -1.89 -0.17
N GLY A 56 -2.00 -1.12 -1.17
CA GLY A 56 -0.60 -0.83 -1.41
C GLY A 56 -0.03 0.11 -0.35
N ALA A 57 1.05 -0.32 0.28
CA ALA A 57 1.87 0.51 1.15
C ALA A 57 2.69 1.51 0.31
N VAL A 58 2.98 2.67 0.89
CA VAL A 58 3.77 3.72 0.26
C VAL A 58 5.03 3.93 1.09
N GLU A 59 6.20 3.92 0.45
CA GLU A 59 7.45 4.28 1.12
C GLU A 59 7.36 5.69 1.70
N SER A 60 7.67 5.81 3.00
CA SER A 60 7.52 7.05 3.73
C SER A 60 8.39 7.02 4.98
N THR A 61 8.81 8.20 5.44
CA THR A 61 9.51 8.39 6.73
C THR A 61 8.65 9.16 7.73
N ALA A 62 7.38 9.44 7.38
CA ALA A 62 6.45 10.21 8.19
C ALA A 62 5.83 9.39 9.33
N ASP A 63 6.54 9.29 10.45
CA ASP A 63 6.19 8.53 11.65
C ASP A 63 5.29 9.30 12.64
N THR A 64 5.08 10.60 12.43
CA THR A 64 4.23 11.47 13.27
C THR A 64 3.17 12.19 12.45
N LEU A 65 2.11 12.67 13.10
CA LEU A 65 1.06 13.44 12.43
C LEU A 65 1.62 14.69 11.75
N HIS A 66 2.53 15.40 12.41
CA HIS A 66 3.20 16.57 11.84
C HIS A 66 4.02 16.18 10.61
N ALA A 67 4.79 15.09 10.66
CA ALA A 67 5.55 14.61 9.52
C ALA A 67 4.64 14.19 8.35
N ILE A 68 3.49 13.56 8.62
CA ILE A 68 2.51 13.20 7.58
C ILE A 68 1.95 14.45 6.92
N ILE A 69 1.59 15.47 7.71
CA ILE A 69 1.07 16.74 7.17
C ILE A 69 2.15 17.42 6.32
N GLN A 70 3.39 17.48 6.78
CA GLN A 70 4.50 18.03 6.01
C GLN A 70 4.74 17.24 4.72
N GLU A 71 4.75 15.91 4.79
CA GLU A 71 4.89 15.06 3.61
C GLU A 71 3.74 15.29 2.62
N MET A 72 2.50 15.45 3.09
CA MET A 72 1.36 15.78 2.23
C MET A 72 1.45 17.17 1.59
N LEU A 73 1.95 18.17 2.32
CA LEU A 73 2.13 19.53 1.80
C LEU A 73 3.25 19.62 0.78
N LEU A 74 4.30 18.82 0.96
CA LEU A 74 5.48 18.76 0.09
C LEU A 74 5.31 17.74 -1.05
N ALA A 75 4.39 16.78 -0.92
CA ALA A 75 4.08 15.81 -1.96
C ALA A 75 3.48 16.53 -3.17
N THR A 76 4.31 16.72 -4.19
CA THR A 76 3.93 17.26 -5.50
C THR A 76 3.24 16.21 -6.39
N THR A 77 3.12 14.96 -5.92
CA THR A 77 2.52 13.84 -6.64
C THR A 77 1.13 13.51 -6.07
N SER A 78 0.16 13.36 -6.96
CA SER A 78 -1.22 13.10 -6.55
C SER A 78 -1.33 11.74 -5.84
N GLU A 79 -2.22 11.66 -4.85
CA GLU A 79 -2.58 10.45 -4.11
C GLU A 79 -2.95 9.23 -4.98
N ARG A 80 -3.24 9.43 -6.27
CA ARG A 80 -3.65 8.39 -7.22
C ARG A 80 -2.51 7.60 -7.85
N GLN A 81 -1.25 7.94 -7.58
CA GLN A 81 -0.11 7.25 -8.22
C GLN A 81 0.06 5.76 -7.81
N GLY A 82 -0.62 5.29 -6.76
CA GLY A 82 -0.64 3.88 -6.34
C GLY A 82 -1.74 3.02 -6.97
N ARG A 83 -2.59 3.57 -7.87
CA ARG A 83 -3.59 2.76 -8.57
C ARG A 83 -2.97 2.15 -9.83
N VAL A 84 -2.69 0.85 -9.77
CA VAL A 84 -2.38 -0.01 -10.93
C VAL A 84 -3.47 0.08 -12.04
N ILE A 85 -4.63 0.67 -11.75
CA ILE A 85 -5.80 0.77 -12.64
C ILE A 85 -5.73 1.99 -13.57
N ASP A 86 -4.97 3.04 -13.24
CA ASP A 86 -5.00 4.27 -14.05
C ASP A 86 -4.06 4.22 -15.28
N ASN A 87 -3.36 3.10 -15.50
CA ASN A 87 -2.44 2.91 -16.63
C ASN A 87 -2.90 1.86 -17.67
N ASP A 88 -4.10 1.29 -17.54
CA ASP A 88 -4.55 0.26 -18.46
C ASP A 88 -5.95 0.56 -19.01
N SER A 89 -5.94 1.20 -20.18
CA SER A 89 -7.05 1.19 -21.11
C SER A 89 -7.56 -0.25 -21.32
N SER A 90 -8.84 -0.48 -21.00
CA SER A 90 -9.68 -1.57 -21.53
C SER A 90 -9.30 -3.04 -21.22
N GLY A 91 -9.20 -3.45 -19.94
CA GLY A 91 -9.17 -4.89 -19.64
C GLY A 91 -9.13 -5.38 -18.18
N SER A 92 -8.81 -4.53 -17.21
CA SER A 92 -8.49 -4.98 -15.84
C SER A 92 -9.68 -5.55 -15.03
N MET A 93 -10.93 -5.20 -15.34
CA MET A 93 -12.09 -5.70 -14.57
C MET A 93 -12.61 -7.06 -15.06
N GLU A 94 -12.53 -7.35 -16.36
CA GLU A 94 -12.97 -8.64 -16.90
C GLU A 94 -12.01 -9.78 -16.57
N LYS A 95 -10.69 -9.52 -16.60
CA LYS A 95 -9.70 -10.51 -16.13
C LYS A 95 -9.89 -10.88 -14.67
N LYS A 96 -10.16 -9.91 -13.80
CA LYS A 96 -10.42 -10.17 -12.37
C LYS A 96 -11.68 -10.99 -12.13
N LYS A 97 -12.71 -10.88 -12.99
CA LYS A 97 -13.88 -11.78 -12.97
C LYS A 97 -13.53 -13.20 -13.40
N GLN A 98 -12.70 -13.36 -14.43
CA GLN A 98 -12.26 -14.68 -14.90
C GLN A 98 -11.35 -15.40 -13.91
N GLU A 99 -10.57 -14.65 -13.13
CA GLU A 99 -9.73 -15.19 -12.04
C GLU A 99 -10.53 -15.55 -10.76
N GLY A 100 -11.86 -15.43 -10.78
CA GLY A 100 -12.73 -15.91 -9.70
C GLY A 100 -12.81 -15.00 -8.47
N TYR A 101 -12.50 -13.71 -8.62
CA TYR A 101 -12.57 -12.73 -7.53
C TYR A 101 -13.99 -12.18 -7.26
N PHE A 102 -15.02 -12.79 -7.85
CA PHE A 102 -16.43 -12.62 -7.49
C PHE A 102 -17.04 -13.96 -7.10
#